data_AF-A0A2S0JFX7-F1
#
_entry.id   AF-A0A2S0JFX7-F1
#
_cell.length_a   1.000
_cell.length_b   1.000
_cell.length_c   1.000
_cell.angle_alpha   90.00
_cell.angle_beta   90.00
_cell.angle_gamma   90.00
#
_symmetry.space_group_name_H-M   'P 1'
#
loop_
_entity.id
_entity.type
_entity.pdbx_description
1 polymer ?
#
loop_
_entity_poly.entity_id
_entity_poly.type
_entity_poly.pdbx_seq_one_letter_code
_entity_poly.pdbx_strand_id
1 'polypeptide(L)' 'MSLSIQQILENKGITPKSEHLEQLKIRWEGMQSLRGNLEGIAIDDADIAIRNLPGGDHIDN' A
#
# COMPACT_ATOMS: atom_id res chain seq x y z
N MET A 1 -6.32 -9.38 -10.00
CA MET A 1 -5.26 -9.20 -11.02
C MET A 1 -4.46 -7.95 -10.65
N SER A 2 -3.16 -8.08 -10.40
CA SER A 2 -2.29 -6.94 -10.08
C SER A 2 -1.95 -6.15 -11.35
N LEU A 3 -2.07 -4.82 -11.31
CA LEU A 3 -1.68 -3.94 -12.42
C LEU A 3 -0.17 -4.01 -12.68
N SER A 4 0.24 -3.90 -13.93
CA SER A 4 1.66 -3.73 -14.28
C SER A 4 2.16 -2.35 -13.84
N ILE A 5 3.47 -2.18 -13.68
CA ILE A 5 4.04 -0.87 -13.30
C ILE A 5 3.74 0.20 -14.33
N GLN A 6 3.74 -0.15 -15.61
CA GLN A 6 3.35 0.78 -16.66
C GLN A 6 1.92 1.30 -16.42
N GLN A 7 0.97 0.41 -16.17
CA GLN A 7 -0.42 0.79 -15.88
C GLN A 7 -0.56 1.62 -14.60
N ILE A 8 0.22 1.30 -13.56
CA ILE A 8 0.24 2.08 -12.31
C ILE A 8 0.74 3.50 -12.56
N LEU A 9 1.78 3.67 -13.38
CA LEU A 9 2.36 4.97 -13.71
C LEU A 9 1.41 5.77 -14.63
N GLU A 10 0.83 5.13 -15.64
CA GLU A 10 -0.14 5.74 -16.55
C GLU A 10 -1.39 6.23 -15.80
N ASN A 11 -1.92 5.44 -14.86
CA ASN A 11 -3.03 5.85 -13.99
C ASN A 11 -2.69 7.05 -13.10
N LYS A 12 -1.40 7.30 -12.84
CA LYS A 12 -0.91 8.48 -12.12
C LYS A 12 -0.59 9.66 -13.04
N GLY A 13 -0.90 9.55 -14.34
CA GLY A 13 -0.59 10.56 -15.35
C GLY A 13 0.89 10.61 -15.72
N ILE A 14 1.67 9.59 -15.38
CA ILE A 14 3.09 9.49 -15.69
C ILE A 14 3.23 8.61 -16.92
N THR A 15 3.88 9.11 -17.98
CA THR A 15 4.20 8.32 -19.16
C THR A 15 5.64 7.79 -19.05
N PRO A 16 5.84 6.54 -18.58
CA PRO A 16 7.17 5.99 -18.44
C PRO A 16 7.79 5.71 -19.82
N LYS A 17 9.08 6.05 -19.96
CA LYS A 17 9.86 5.61 -21.13
C LYS A 17 10.18 4.14 -21.00
N SER A 18 10.09 3.40 -22.11
CA SER A 18 10.32 1.95 -22.15
C SER A 18 11.70 1.55 -21.63
N GLU A 19 12.72 2.37 -21.85
CA GLU A 19 14.10 2.18 -21.36
C GLU A 19 14.21 2.10 -19.83
N HIS A 20 13.26 2.71 -19.10
CA HIS A 20 13.27 2.76 -17.64
C HIS A 20 12.34 1.72 -17.00
N LEU A 21 11.46 1.08 -17.77
CA LEU A 21 10.43 0.19 -17.22
C LEU A 21 11.03 -1.00 -16.45
N GLU A 22 12.10 -1.59 -16.98
CA GLU A 22 12.75 -2.74 -16.34
C GLU A 22 13.40 -2.35 -15.00
N GLN A 23 14.09 -1.21 -14.96
CA GLN A 23 14.69 -0.71 -13.72
C GLN A 23 13.62 -0.35 -12.68
N LEU A 24 12.52 0.25 -13.12
CA LEU A 24 11.38 0.58 -12.25
C LEU A 24 10.73 -0.69 -11.70
N LYS A 25 10.62 -1.74 -12.51
CA LYS A 25 10.16 -3.07 -12.09
C LYS A 25 11.01 -3.68 -11.00
N ILE A 26 12.31 -3.78 -11.23
CA ILE A 26 13.25 -4.36 -10.27
C ILE A 26 13.19 -3.59 -8.93
N ARG A 27 13.20 -2.26 -8.99
CA ARG A 27 13.12 -1.41 -7.78
C ARG A 27 11.80 -1.59 -7.03
N TRP A 28 10.69 -1.67 -7.76
CA TRP A 28 9.37 -1.86 -7.17
C TRP A 28 9.25 -3.21 -6.49
N GLU A 29 9.66 -4.30 -7.17
CA GLU A 29 9.68 -5.64 -6.59
C GLU A 29 10.56 -5.68 -5.33
N GLY A 30 11.74 -5.05 -5.36
CA GLY A 30 12.59 -4.90 -4.17
C GLY A 30 11.89 -4.17 -3.03
N MET A 31 11.20 -3.05 -3.31
CA MET A 31 10.43 -2.32 -2.30
C MET A 31 9.26 -3.15 -1.75
N GLN A 32 8.57 -3.94 -2.57
CA GLN A 32 7.50 -4.81 -2.10
C GLN A 32 8.04 -5.89 -1.16
N SER A 33 9.16 -6.51 -1.51
CA SER A 33 9.82 -7.52 -0.66
C SER A 33 10.29 -6.92 0.68
N LEU A 34 10.71 -5.66 0.70
CA LEU A 34 11.13 -4.95 1.92
C LEU A 34 9.96 -4.48 2.79
N ARG A 35 8.77 -4.29 2.21
CA ARG A 35 7.63 -3.68 2.92
C ARG A 35 7.05 -4.58 4.02
N GLY A 36 7.47 -5.85 4.10
CA GLY A 36 6.83 -6.86 4.94
C GLY A 36 5.37 -7.11 4.53
N ASN A 37 4.70 -8.06 5.17
CA ASN A 37 3.24 -8.18 5.06
C ASN A 37 2.60 -7.49 6.27
N LEU A 38 1.46 -6.85 6.04
CA LEU A 38 0.56 -6.42 7.13
C LEU A 38 -0.42 -7.54 7.51
N GLU A 39 -0.22 -8.75 6.98
CA GLU A 39 -1.02 -9.92 7.31
C GLU A 39 -0.84 -10.24 8.80
N GLY A 40 -1.88 -9.99 9.58
CA GLY A 40 -1.87 -10.15 11.04
C GLY A 40 -1.67 -8.86 11.84
N ILE A 41 -1.44 -7.71 11.18
CA ILE A 41 -1.59 -6.41 11.84
C ILE A 41 -3.07 -6.06 11.83
N ALA A 42 -3.67 -5.87 13.00
CA ALA A 42 -5.02 -5.34 13.14
C ALA A 42 -5.04 -3.87 12.68
N ILE A 43 -5.19 -3.67 11.37
CA ILE A 43 -5.23 -2.34 10.75
C ILE A 43 -6.39 -1.50 11.32
N ASP A 44 -7.45 -2.16 11.79
CA ASP A 44 -8.61 -1.52 12.43
C ASP A 44 -8.22 -0.73 13.70
N ASP A 45 -7.22 -1.18 14.46
CA ASP A 45 -6.73 -0.45 15.65
C ASP A 45 -5.85 0.75 15.30
N ALA A 46 -5.20 0.74 14.13
CA ALA A 46 -4.39 1.87 13.66
C ALA A 46 -5.26 3.08 13.28
N ASP A 47 -6.54 2.86 12.97
CA ASP A 47 -7.50 3.89 12.59
C ASP A 47 -8.02 4.70 13.79
N ILE A 48 -7.97 4.16 15.02
CA ILE A 48 -8.39 4.88 16.24
C ILE A 48 -7.53 6.14 16.46
N ALA A 49 -6.20 5.99 16.35
CA ALA A 49 -5.27 7.08 16.60
C ALA A 49 -5.27 8.14 15.48
N ILE A 50 -5.58 7.74 14.24
CA ILE A 50 -5.58 8.65 13.08
C ILE A 50 -6.92 9.36 12.92
N ARG A 51 -8.04 8.72 13.29
CA ARG A 51 -9.40 9.24 13.06
C ARG A 51 -10.04 9.88 14.29
N ASN A 52 -9.37 9.89 15.44
CA ASN A 52 -9.94 10.34 16.73
C ASN A 52 -11.31 9.70 17.00
N LEU A 53 -11.48 8.43 16.63
CA LEU A 53 -12.69 7.70 16.96
C LEU A 53 -12.52 7.25 18.41
N PRO A 54 -13.31 7.78 19.37
CA PRO A 54 -13.26 7.28 20.73
C PRO A 54 -13.56 5.78 20.67
N GLY A 55 -12.63 4.96 21.16
CA GLY A 55 -12.83 3.52 21.27
C GLY A 55 -14.15 3.31 21.99
N GLY A 56 -15.10 2.67 21.30
CA GLY A 56 -16.49 2.61 21.74
C GLY A 56 -16.57 2.18 23.21
N ASP A 57 -17.45 2.84 23.97
CA ASP A 57 -17.76 2.44 25.34
C ASP A 57 -17.95 0.93 25.37
N HIS A 58 -17.07 0.25 26.10
CA HIS A 58 -17.20 -1.17 26.37
C HIS A 58 -18.46 -1.33 27.21
N ILE A 59 -19.57 -1.73 26.59
CA ILE A 59 -20.73 -2.20 27.37
C ILE A 59 -20.41 -3.63 27.78
N ASP A 60 -19.73 -3.77 28.92
CA ASP A 60 -19.65 -5.03 29.66
C ASP A 60 -21.06 -5.39 30.15
N ASN A 61 -21.49 -6.61 29.87
CA ASN A 61 -22.78 -7.17 30.31
C ASN A 61 -22.52 -8.27 31.35
#